data_AF-A0A2P7YRQ3-F1
#
_entry.id   AF-A0A2P7YRQ3-F1
#
_cell.length_a   1.000
_cell.length_b   1.000
_cell.length_c   1.000
_cell.angle_alpha   90.00
_cell.angle_beta   90.00
_cell.angle_gamma   90.00
#
_symmetry.space_group_name_H-M   'P 1'
#
loop_
_entity.id
_entity.type
_entity.pdbx_description
1 polymer ?
#
loop_
_entity_poly.entity_id
_entity_poly.type
_entity_poly.pdbx_seq_one_letter_code
_entity_poly.pdbx_strand_id
1 'polypeptide(L)'
;MWKPLACAAALLSVVAADPAPESHDSPVGASYRATFEKGVNGYVNFSSKNGSVLVDVDISGLPDYGGPFMYHIHELPVPADGNCTGTKAHFNPYNGHEKAATPAELEVGDLSGRHGEIEAQSFQTSYIDPYLSLNENNEAFFADLSVVVHLHNTTRIACANITKSFDIPEENAGARPVAMGAAALVAGAALIL
;
A
#
# COMPACT_ATOMS: atom_id res chain seq x y z
N MET A 1 -67.01 15.61 -2.75
CA MET A 1 -66.20 14.40 -3.03
C MET A 1 -64.72 14.81 -2.99
N TRP A 2 -64.07 14.63 -1.85
CA TRP A 2 -62.66 15.00 -1.63
C TRP A 2 -61.82 13.72 -1.82
N LYS A 3 -60.95 13.69 -2.83
CA LYS A 3 -59.96 12.62 -2.98
C LYS A 3 -58.68 13.03 -2.24
N PRO A 4 -58.19 12.26 -1.26
CA PRO A 4 -56.91 12.57 -0.63
C PRO A 4 -55.78 12.30 -1.62
N LEU A 5 -54.85 13.25 -1.72
CA LEU A 5 -53.56 13.04 -2.40
C LEU A 5 -52.77 12.02 -1.58
N ALA A 6 -52.39 10.91 -2.21
CA ALA A 6 -51.45 9.97 -1.65
C ALA A 6 -50.03 10.56 -1.79
N CYS A 7 -49.39 10.89 -0.67
CA CYS A 7 -47.95 11.13 -0.64
C CYS A 7 -47.22 9.80 -0.85
N ALA A 8 -46.58 9.64 -2.01
CA ALA A 8 -45.64 8.55 -2.23
C ALA A 8 -44.36 8.86 -1.44
N ALA A 9 -44.11 8.12 -0.36
CA ALA A 9 -42.83 8.13 0.31
C ALA A 9 -41.83 7.34 -0.55
N ALA A 10 -40.83 8.02 -1.12
CA ALA A 10 -39.70 7.36 -1.76
C ALA A 10 -38.85 6.71 -0.66
N LEU A 11 -38.83 5.38 -0.61
CA LEU A 11 -37.88 4.62 0.21
C LEU A 11 -36.49 4.78 -0.41
N LEU A 12 -35.64 5.59 0.21
CA LEU A 12 -34.20 5.59 -0.05
C LEU A 12 -33.64 4.29 0.53
N SER A 13 -33.34 3.32 -0.34
CA SER A 13 -32.60 2.13 0.04
C SER A 13 -31.17 2.53 0.37
N VAL A 14 -30.83 2.59 1.65
CA VAL A 14 -29.43 2.62 2.07
C VAL A 14 -28.88 1.22 1.81
N VAL A 15 -28.10 1.07 0.74
CA VAL A 15 -27.29 -0.13 0.55
C VAL A 15 -26.20 -0.04 1.62
N ALA A 16 -26.29 -0.87 2.66
CA ALA A 16 -25.20 -1.01 3.61
C ALA A 16 -24.03 -1.69 2.88
N ALA A 17 -22.83 -1.15 3.01
CA ALA A 17 -21.62 -1.86 2.59
C ALA A 17 -21.56 -3.23 3.27
N ASP A 18 -21.19 -4.27 2.52
CA ASP A 18 -20.92 -5.57 3.10
C ASP A 18 -19.52 -5.51 3.75
N PRO A 19 -19.37 -5.83 5.05
CA PRO A 19 -18.07 -5.83 5.69
C PRO A 19 -17.09 -6.76 4.95
N ALA A 20 -15.95 -6.23 4.53
CA ALA A 20 -14.90 -7.00 3.89
C ALA A 20 -14.45 -8.12 4.83
N PRO A 21 -14.36 -9.39 4.37
CA PRO A 21 -13.79 -10.46 5.16
C PRO A 21 -12.28 -10.26 5.32
N GLU A 22 -11.73 -10.69 6.46
CA GLU A 22 -10.29 -10.81 6.59
C GLU A 22 -9.74 -11.94 5.71
N SER A 23 -8.61 -11.69 5.06
CA SER A 23 -7.83 -12.63 4.27
C SER A 23 -6.66 -13.19 5.09
N HIS A 24 -6.58 -14.52 5.10
CA HIS A 24 -5.51 -15.30 5.73
C HIS A 24 -4.94 -16.33 4.75
N ASP A 25 -5.04 -16.05 3.45
CA ASP A 25 -4.77 -16.98 2.34
C ASP A 25 -3.61 -16.55 1.43
N SER A 26 -2.89 -15.48 1.77
CA SER A 26 -1.74 -15.00 0.99
C SER A 26 -0.63 -16.07 0.92
N PRO A 27 -0.18 -16.50 -0.29
CA PRO A 27 0.79 -17.57 -0.44
C PRO A 27 2.13 -17.27 0.24
N VAL A 28 2.72 -18.29 0.88
CA VAL A 28 4.05 -18.16 1.52
C VAL A 28 5.09 -17.68 0.50
N GLY A 29 5.89 -16.69 0.89
CA GLY A 29 6.95 -16.13 0.05
C GLY A 29 6.46 -15.22 -1.09
N ALA A 30 5.15 -14.96 -1.20
CA ALA A 30 4.65 -13.95 -2.12
C ALA A 30 5.16 -12.56 -1.69
N SER A 31 5.74 -11.82 -2.64
CA SER A 31 6.18 -10.44 -2.43
C SER A 31 6.00 -9.61 -3.70
N TYR A 32 5.56 -8.37 -3.51
CA TYR A 32 5.26 -7.41 -4.56
C TYR A 32 5.67 -6.00 -4.11
N ARG A 33 5.92 -5.11 -5.06
CA ARG A 33 6.37 -3.76 -4.79
C ARG A 33 5.79 -2.77 -5.79
N ALA A 34 5.36 -1.62 -5.28
CA ALA A 34 5.13 -0.40 -6.03
C ALA A 34 6.30 0.56 -5.76
N THR A 35 7.07 0.90 -6.80
CA THR A 35 8.22 1.81 -6.70
C THR A 35 7.89 3.15 -7.33
N PHE A 36 8.02 4.24 -6.57
CA PHE A 36 7.80 5.60 -7.06
C PHE A 36 9.09 6.21 -7.57
N GLU A 37 9.08 6.61 -8.85
CA GLU A 37 10.19 7.29 -9.52
C GLU A 37 9.81 8.69 -10.03
N LYS A 38 8.54 9.09 -9.87
CA LYS A 38 7.97 10.35 -10.34
C LYS A 38 7.05 10.94 -9.26
N GLY A 39 7.15 12.24 -9.04
CA GLY A 39 6.36 12.97 -8.03
C GLY A 39 6.95 12.83 -6.62
N VAL A 40 7.02 11.60 -6.12
CA VAL A 40 7.71 11.21 -4.87
C VAL A 40 8.73 10.12 -5.16
N ASN A 41 9.59 9.81 -4.19
CA ASN A 41 10.56 8.72 -4.27
C ASN A 41 10.26 7.65 -3.22
N GLY A 42 10.65 6.41 -3.51
CA GLY A 42 10.58 5.31 -2.53
C GLY A 42 9.65 4.19 -2.99
N TYR A 43 9.00 3.50 -2.06
CA TYR A 43 8.19 2.33 -2.35
C TYR A 43 7.09 2.05 -1.33
N VAL A 44 6.14 1.21 -1.77
CA VAL A 44 5.32 0.36 -0.89
C VAL A 44 5.60 -1.09 -1.25
N ASN A 45 6.04 -1.89 -0.29
CA ASN A 45 6.28 -3.31 -0.42
C ASN A 45 5.15 -4.09 0.24
N PHE A 46 4.72 -5.17 -0.39
CA PHE A 46 3.68 -6.06 0.08
C PHE A 46 4.28 -7.46 0.16
N SER A 47 4.15 -8.14 1.29
CA SER A 47 4.65 -9.51 1.44
C SER A 47 3.72 -10.36 2.28
N SER A 48 3.65 -11.66 1.99
CA SER A 48 2.87 -12.59 2.81
C SER A 48 3.51 -12.78 4.17
N LYS A 49 2.73 -12.63 5.23
CA LYS A 49 3.10 -12.91 6.61
C LYS A 49 1.96 -13.63 7.32
N ASN A 50 2.15 -14.91 7.61
CA ASN A 50 1.14 -15.79 8.23
C ASN A 50 -0.22 -15.79 7.50
N GLY A 51 -0.22 -15.66 6.17
CA GLY A 51 -1.44 -15.62 5.36
C GLY A 51 -2.06 -14.23 5.17
N SER A 52 -1.70 -13.25 6.01
CA SER A 52 -2.06 -11.84 5.80
C SER A 52 -0.97 -11.10 5.02
N VAL A 53 -1.19 -9.81 4.75
CA VAL A 53 -0.25 -8.96 4.00
C VAL A 53 0.49 -8.02 4.95
N LEU A 54 1.81 -8.17 5.03
CA LEU A 54 2.71 -7.16 5.59
C LEU A 54 2.93 -6.08 4.54
N VAL A 55 2.64 -4.84 4.91
CA VAL A 55 2.88 -3.64 4.10
C VAL A 55 4.04 -2.87 4.71
N ASP A 56 5.10 -2.67 3.94
CA ASP A 56 6.25 -1.83 4.33
C ASP A 56 6.29 -0.60 3.44
N VAL A 57 6.22 0.58 4.03
CA VAL A 57 6.18 1.87 3.32
C VAL A 57 7.48 2.62 3.60
N ASP A 58 8.12 3.13 2.54
CA ASP A 58 9.22 4.09 2.63
C ASP A 58 9.03 5.12 1.51
N ILE A 59 8.48 6.28 1.83
CA ILE A 59 8.18 7.35 0.87
C ILE A 59 8.91 8.62 1.30
N SER A 60 9.50 9.33 0.34
CA SER A 60 10.20 10.59 0.56
C SER A 60 9.97 11.58 -0.58
N GLY A 61 10.31 12.85 -0.35
CA GLY A 61 10.11 13.91 -1.34
C GLY A 61 8.65 14.35 -1.47
N LEU A 62 7.83 14.11 -0.46
CA LEU A 62 6.49 14.69 -0.37
C LEU A 62 6.60 16.23 -0.24
N PRO A 63 5.69 17.00 -0.85
CA PRO A 63 5.74 18.46 -0.79
C PRO A 63 5.54 18.95 0.66
N ASP A 64 5.96 20.18 0.94
CA ASP A 64 5.73 20.85 2.23
C ASP A 64 4.32 21.46 2.36
N TYR A 65 3.47 21.22 1.35
CA TYR A 65 2.10 21.69 1.27
C TYR A 65 1.14 20.58 0.89
N GLY A 66 -0.15 20.79 1.17
CA GLY A 66 -1.22 19.90 0.72
C GLY A 66 -1.26 18.54 1.41
N GLY A 67 -0.47 18.34 2.48
CA GLY A 67 -0.66 17.25 3.42
C GLY A 67 -1.84 17.50 4.39
N PRO A 68 -2.18 16.54 5.25
CA PRO A 68 -1.62 15.18 5.29
C PRO A 68 -1.89 14.41 3.98
N PHE A 69 -0.96 13.54 3.60
CA PHE A 69 -1.01 12.82 2.32
C PHE A 69 -1.65 11.47 2.50
N MET A 70 -2.51 11.11 1.56
CA MET A 70 -3.15 9.80 1.52
C MET A 70 -2.48 8.94 0.46
N TYR A 71 -2.57 7.64 0.61
CA TYR A 71 -2.14 6.66 -0.37
C TYR A 71 -3.09 5.47 -0.35
N HIS A 72 -3.44 5.01 -1.54
CA HIS A 72 -4.44 3.96 -1.75
C HIS A 72 -3.99 3.02 -2.86
N ILE A 73 -4.50 1.80 -2.81
CA ILE A 73 -4.49 0.93 -3.99
C ILE A 73 -5.66 1.33 -4.88
N HIS A 74 -5.38 1.51 -6.17
CA HIS A 74 -6.38 1.86 -7.18
C HIS A 74 -6.77 0.66 -8.04
N GLU A 75 -7.96 0.72 -8.65
CA GLU A 75 -8.58 -0.42 -9.34
C GLU A 75 -7.93 -0.79 -10.70
N LEU A 76 -7.01 0.02 -11.21
CA LEU A 76 -6.28 -0.28 -12.46
C LEU A 76 -4.78 0.00 -12.34
N PRO A 77 -3.96 -0.65 -13.18
CA PRO A 77 -2.56 -0.29 -13.34
C PRO A 77 -2.41 1.14 -13.88
N VAL A 78 -1.27 1.76 -13.57
CA VAL A 78 -0.79 2.99 -14.18
C VAL A 78 -0.65 2.78 -15.69
N PRO A 79 -1.33 3.58 -16.53
CA PRO A 79 -1.24 3.50 -17.99
C PRO A 79 0.17 3.82 -18.50
N ALA A 80 0.43 3.46 -19.76
CA ALA A 80 1.74 3.64 -20.39
C ALA A 80 2.22 5.11 -20.47
N ASP A 81 1.31 6.07 -20.45
CA ASP A 81 1.65 7.50 -20.41
C ASP A 81 2.04 7.99 -18.99
N GLY A 82 1.92 7.13 -17.97
CA GLY A 82 2.22 7.44 -16.59
C GLY A 82 1.19 8.33 -15.91
N ASN A 83 0.04 8.58 -16.52
CA ASN A 83 -0.97 9.46 -15.94
C ASN A 83 -1.73 8.73 -14.82
N CYS A 84 -1.55 9.19 -13.58
CA CYS A 84 -2.20 8.61 -12.40
C CYS A 84 -3.72 8.66 -12.46
N THR A 85 -4.35 9.49 -13.30
CA THR A 85 -5.81 9.49 -13.48
C THR A 85 -6.30 8.20 -14.14
N GLY A 86 -5.46 7.55 -14.95
CA GLY A 86 -5.79 6.29 -15.62
C GLY A 86 -5.92 5.10 -14.68
N THR A 87 -5.46 5.20 -13.43
CA THR A 87 -5.66 4.16 -12.40
C THR A 87 -7.11 4.13 -11.88
N LYS A 88 -7.93 5.12 -12.24
CA LYS A 88 -9.37 5.24 -11.91
C LYS A 88 -9.67 5.21 -10.40
N ALA A 89 -10.73 4.57 -9.94
CA ALA A 89 -11.18 4.63 -8.54
C ALA A 89 -10.25 3.84 -7.59
N HIS A 90 -10.54 3.87 -6.29
CA HIS A 90 -9.88 3.00 -5.32
C HIS A 90 -10.28 1.53 -5.55
N PHE A 91 -9.40 0.61 -5.18
CA PHE A 91 -9.71 -0.81 -5.21
C PHE A 91 -10.74 -1.16 -4.12
N ASN A 92 -11.95 -1.52 -4.53
CA ASN A 92 -13.09 -1.67 -3.63
C ASN A 92 -14.01 -2.85 -4.01
N PRO A 93 -13.55 -4.11 -3.90
CA PRO A 93 -14.32 -5.29 -4.30
C PRO A 93 -15.61 -5.48 -3.46
N TYR A 94 -15.60 -5.06 -2.19
CA TYR A 94 -16.73 -5.27 -1.27
C TYR A 94 -17.63 -4.04 -1.08
N ASN A 95 -17.49 -3.02 -1.92
CA ASN A 95 -18.29 -1.78 -1.87
C ASN A 95 -18.23 -1.06 -0.50
N GLY A 96 -17.06 -1.03 0.13
CA GLY A 96 -16.77 -0.25 1.33
C GLY A 96 -16.86 1.26 1.10
N HIS A 97 -16.67 2.03 2.17
CA HIS A 97 -16.80 3.48 2.19
C HIS A 97 -15.57 4.16 2.81
N GLU A 98 -15.07 5.23 2.20
CA GLU A 98 -13.91 6.02 2.67
C GLU A 98 -14.03 6.58 4.11
N LYS A 99 -15.26 6.69 4.65
CA LYS A 99 -15.53 7.29 5.97
C LYS A 99 -16.20 6.32 6.92
N ALA A 100 -16.00 5.02 6.71
CA ALA A 100 -16.58 4.01 7.57
C ALA A 100 -16.00 4.09 8.99
N ALA A 101 -16.82 3.73 9.97
CA ALA A 101 -16.43 3.76 11.38
C ALA A 101 -15.61 2.53 11.78
N THR A 102 -15.71 1.44 11.01
CA THR A 102 -15.00 0.19 11.26
C THR A 102 -14.04 -0.13 10.12
N PRO A 103 -12.87 -0.74 10.39
CA PRO A 103 -11.93 -1.11 9.34
C PRO A 103 -12.54 -2.01 8.27
N ALA A 104 -13.39 -2.97 8.64
CA ALA A 104 -13.99 -3.91 7.68
C ALA A 104 -14.92 -3.23 6.66
N GLU A 105 -15.45 -2.05 6.97
CA GLU A 105 -16.36 -1.31 6.10
C GLU A 105 -15.63 -0.25 5.25
N LEU A 106 -14.31 -0.06 5.45
CA LEU A 106 -13.48 0.75 4.56
C LEU A 106 -13.26 0.03 3.23
N GLU A 107 -12.94 0.79 2.19
CA GLU A 107 -12.50 0.22 0.92
C GLU A 107 -11.25 -0.63 1.14
N VAL A 108 -11.14 -1.77 0.46
CA VAL A 108 -10.00 -2.68 0.64
C VAL A 108 -8.68 -1.99 0.31
N GLY A 109 -8.67 -1.13 -0.72
CA GLY A 109 -7.51 -0.34 -1.11
C GLY A 109 -7.23 0.89 -0.24
N ASP A 110 -8.05 1.20 0.77
CA ASP A 110 -7.88 2.39 1.61
C ASP A 110 -6.85 2.16 2.74
N LEU A 111 -5.57 2.23 2.35
CA LEU A 111 -4.45 2.06 3.27
C LEU A 111 -4.35 3.20 4.30
N SER A 112 -4.64 4.43 3.89
CA SER A 112 -4.52 5.61 4.77
C SER A 112 -5.66 5.69 5.77
N GLY A 113 -6.89 5.41 5.37
CA GLY A 113 -8.03 5.34 6.27
C GLY A 113 -7.86 4.26 7.33
N ARG A 114 -7.22 3.12 6.99
CA ARG A 114 -7.00 2.02 7.94
C ARG A 114 -5.76 2.21 8.83
N HIS A 115 -4.65 2.71 8.28
CA HIS A 115 -3.33 2.68 8.94
C HIS A 115 -2.73 4.07 9.22
N GLY A 116 -3.45 5.13 8.86
CA GLY A 116 -3.05 6.52 9.07
C GLY A 116 -2.49 7.19 7.82
N GLU A 117 -2.69 8.50 7.76
CA GLU A 117 -2.18 9.37 6.70
C GLU A 117 -0.71 9.74 6.96
N ILE A 118 -0.05 10.29 5.94
CA ILE A 118 1.34 10.72 6.00
C ILE A 118 1.42 12.20 6.36
N GLU A 119 1.99 12.52 7.52
CA GLU A 119 2.06 13.91 8.02
C GLU A 119 3.39 14.64 7.70
N ALA A 120 4.38 13.94 7.15
CA ALA A 120 5.73 14.46 6.95
C ALA A 120 6.21 14.33 5.50
N GLN A 121 7.25 15.09 5.14
CA GLN A 121 7.86 15.03 3.80
C GLN A 121 8.58 13.70 3.51
N SER A 122 8.78 12.88 4.54
CA SER A 122 9.32 11.53 4.48
C SER A 122 8.64 10.67 5.53
N PHE A 123 8.36 9.42 5.19
CA PHE A 123 7.53 8.53 5.97
C PHE A 123 7.98 7.09 5.81
N GLN A 124 8.19 6.44 6.94
CA GLN A 124 8.55 5.02 7.01
C GLN A 124 7.67 4.34 8.05
N THR A 125 7.01 3.26 7.65
CA THR A 125 6.20 2.45 8.56
C THR A 125 6.08 1.02 8.06
N SER A 126 5.59 0.13 8.93
CA SER A 126 5.28 -1.24 8.60
C SER A 126 4.06 -1.69 9.40
N TYR A 127 3.10 -2.35 8.75
CA TYR A 127 1.87 -2.83 9.38
C TYR A 127 1.31 -4.06 8.67
N ILE A 128 0.41 -4.78 9.34
CA ILE A 128 -0.34 -5.88 8.73
C ILE A 128 -1.70 -5.35 8.29
N ASP A 129 -2.03 -5.51 7.03
CA ASP A 129 -3.38 -5.33 6.53
C ASP A 129 -4.06 -6.71 6.41
N PRO A 130 -5.10 -6.99 7.21
CA PRO A 130 -5.76 -8.28 7.18
C PRO A 130 -6.85 -8.38 6.11
N TYR A 131 -7.13 -7.34 5.33
CA TYR A 131 -8.20 -7.34 4.30
C TYR A 131 -7.66 -7.42 2.88
N LEU A 132 -6.36 -7.12 2.70
CA LEU A 132 -5.64 -7.40 1.47
C LEU A 132 -5.34 -8.89 1.29
N SER A 133 -5.28 -9.36 0.04
CA SER A 133 -4.81 -10.71 -0.27
C SER A 133 -3.77 -10.71 -1.40
N LEU A 134 -2.76 -11.59 -1.30
CA LEU A 134 -1.85 -11.93 -2.39
C LEU A 134 -2.23 -13.25 -3.09
N ASN A 135 -3.40 -13.83 -2.77
CA ASN A 135 -3.94 -14.99 -3.46
C ASN A 135 -4.76 -14.55 -4.69
N GLU A 136 -4.32 -14.90 -5.89
CA GLU A 136 -4.97 -14.55 -7.17
C GLU A 136 -6.44 -15.00 -7.29
N ASN A 137 -6.89 -15.93 -6.45
CA ASN A 137 -8.29 -16.40 -6.44
C ASN A 137 -9.17 -15.66 -5.41
N ASN A 138 -8.60 -14.75 -4.63
CA ASN A 138 -9.32 -13.95 -3.65
C ASN A 138 -9.81 -12.65 -4.31
N GLU A 139 -11.02 -12.22 -4.00
CA GLU A 139 -11.58 -10.97 -4.54
C GLU A 139 -10.80 -9.72 -4.09
N ALA A 140 -10.10 -9.82 -2.95
CA ALA A 140 -9.17 -8.80 -2.44
C ALA A 140 -7.74 -8.91 -3.03
N PHE A 141 -7.54 -9.66 -4.11
CA PHE A 141 -6.28 -9.69 -4.83
C PHE A 141 -6.02 -8.36 -5.54
N PHE A 142 -4.88 -7.75 -5.22
CA PHE A 142 -4.57 -6.39 -5.66
C PHE A 142 -3.22 -6.26 -6.37
N ALA A 143 -2.47 -7.36 -6.48
CA ALA A 143 -1.03 -7.31 -6.73
C ALA A 143 -0.64 -7.03 -8.20
N ASP A 144 -1.62 -6.89 -9.10
CA ASP A 144 -1.49 -6.47 -10.50
C ASP A 144 -2.02 -5.04 -10.76
N LEU A 145 -2.38 -4.32 -9.70
CA LEU A 145 -2.95 -2.98 -9.74
C LEU A 145 -1.89 -1.88 -9.54
N SER A 146 -2.27 -0.77 -8.91
CA SER A 146 -1.36 0.35 -8.63
C SER A 146 -1.57 0.96 -7.25
N VAL A 147 -0.53 1.61 -6.72
CA VAL A 147 -0.62 2.50 -5.57
C VAL A 147 -0.57 3.95 -6.08
N VAL A 148 -1.42 4.81 -5.53
CA VAL A 148 -1.43 6.25 -5.80
C VAL A 148 -1.25 7.01 -4.50
N VAL A 149 -0.47 8.08 -4.53
CA VAL A 149 -0.30 9.03 -3.43
C VAL A 149 -1.02 10.33 -3.78
N HIS A 150 -1.74 10.88 -2.82
CA HIS A 150 -2.60 12.05 -2.96
C HIS A 150 -2.23 13.16 -1.98
N LEU A 151 -2.47 14.41 -2.39
CA LEU A 151 -2.69 15.50 -1.45
C LEU A 151 -3.99 15.26 -0.66
N HIS A 152 -4.15 15.96 0.48
CA HIS A 152 -5.36 15.95 1.29
C HIS A 152 -6.63 16.29 0.48
N ASN A 153 -6.51 17.15 -0.54
CA ASN A 153 -7.62 17.50 -1.43
C ASN A 153 -7.90 16.45 -2.53
N THR A 154 -7.38 15.23 -2.39
CA THR A 154 -7.49 14.08 -3.31
C THR A 154 -6.71 14.18 -4.63
N THR A 155 -5.97 15.28 -4.87
CA THR A 155 -5.12 15.41 -6.05
C THR A 155 -4.05 14.33 -6.07
N ARG A 156 -3.97 13.55 -7.15
CA ARG A 156 -2.95 12.50 -7.36
C ARG A 156 -1.60 13.15 -7.66
N ILE A 157 -0.58 12.86 -6.85
CA ILE A 157 0.77 13.44 -6.99
C ILE A 157 1.82 12.43 -7.40
N ALA A 158 1.59 11.14 -7.15
CA ALA A 158 2.45 10.06 -7.61
C ALA A 158 1.63 8.77 -7.76
N CYS A 159 2.09 7.87 -8.62
CA CYS A 159 1.51 6.54 -8.77
C CYS A 159 2.55 5.55 -9.27
N ALA A 160 2.38 4.28 -8.91
CA ALA A 160 3.27 3.21 -9.30
C ALA A 160 2.49 1.89 -9.46
N ASN A 161 2.86 1.10 -10.47
CA ASN A 161 2.34 -0.25 -10.64
C ASN A 161 2.87 -1.18 -9.55
N ILE A 162 2.01 -2.06 -9.06
CA ILE A 162 2.40 -3.14 -8.17
C ILE A 162 2.92 -4.28 -9.04
N THR A 163 4.15 -4.71 -8.77
CA THR A 163 4.82 -5.75 -9.55
C THR A 163 5.48 -6.76 -8.64
N LYS A 164 5.62 -8.00 -9.10
CA LYS A 164 6.24 -9.08 -8.31
C LYS A 164 7.68 -8.70 -7.95
N SER A 165 8.02 -8.82 -6.67
CA SER A 165 9.37 -8.64 -6.13
C SER A 165 9.95 -9.99 -5.72
N PHE A 166 11.25 -10.16 -5.93
CA PHE A 166 12.00 -11.33 -5.45
C PHE A 166 12.75 -11.05 -4.14
N ASP A 167 12.65 -9.82 -3.63
CA ASP A 167 13.24 -9.41 -2.36
C ASP A 167 12.31 -9.83 -1.23
N ILE A 168 12.42 -11.08 -0.78
CA ILE A 168 11.75 -11.55 0.43
C ILE A 168 12.46 -10.88 1.62
N PRO A 169 11.77 -10.12 2.50
CA PRO A 169 12.32 -9.77 3.79
C PRO A 169 12.60 -11.07 4.53
N GLU A 170 13.89 -11.39 4.61
CA GLU A 170 14.41 -12.65 5.12
C GLU A 170 13.91 -12.91 6.55
N GLU A 171 12.96 -13.82 6.74
CA GLU A 171 12.52 -14.28 8.07
C GLU A 171 13.63 -15.04 8.83
N ASN A 172 14.85 -15.13 8.28
CA ASN A 172 15.98 -15.85 8.86
C ASN A 172 17.34 -15.16 8.64
N ALA A 173 17.44 -13.83 8.77
CA ALA A 173 18.74 -13.15 8.85
C ALA A 173 19.41 -13.35 10.23
N GLY A 174 19.55 -14.60 10.66
CA GLY A 174 20.47 -14.98 11.71
C GLY A 174 21.91 -14.95 11.16
N ALA A 175 22.67 -13.94 11.59
CA ALA A 175 24.12 -13.80 11.43
C ALA A 175 24.66 -13.65 9.99
N ARG A 176 24.70 -12.40 9.50
CA ARG A 176 25.72 -12.03 8.48
C ARG A 176 27.06 -11.87 9.21
N PRO A 177 28.15 -12.58 8.82
CA PRO A 177 29.45 -12.32 9.40
C PRO A 177 29.94 -10.97 8.85
N VAL A 178 30.28 -10.06 9.75
CA VAL A 178 30.97 -8.82 9.40
C VAL A 178 32.38 -9.22 8.95
N ALA A 179 32.64 -9.13 7.64
CA ALA A 179 33.98 -9.26 7.10
C ALA A 179 34.80 -8.04 7.54
N MET A 180 35.55 -8.20 8.64
CA MET A 180 36.57 -7.23 9.05
C MET A 180 37.69 -7.26 8.00
N GLY A 181 37.84 -6.17 7.24
CA GLY A 181 38.94 -5.99 6.30
C GLY A 181 40.29 -6.06 7.03
N ALA A 182 41.17 -6.93 6.56
CA ALA A 182 42.55 -7.00 7.03
C ALA A 182 43.32 -5.80 6.46
N ALA A 183 43.66 -4.84 7.32
CA ALA A 183 44.63 -3.80 7.00
C ALA A 183 46.05 -4.41 7.01
N ALA A 184 46.74 -4.33 5.87
CA ALA A 184 48.13 -4.73 5.74
C ALA A 184 49.05 -3.75 6.49
N LEU A 185 49.81 -4.25 7.47
CA LEU A 185 50.92 -3.54 8.11
C LEU A 185 52.23 -3.99 7.47
N VAL A 186 52.88 -3.06 6.77
CA VAL A 186 54.24 -3.20 6.24
C VAL A 186 55.23 -2.76 7.32
N ALA A 187 56.09 -3.65 7.77
CA ALA A 187 57.35 -3.37 8.44
C ALA A 187 58.26 -4.56 8.12
N GLY A 188 59.43 -4.44 7.51
CA GLY A 188 60.47 -3.44 7.67
C GLY A 188 61.75 -4.25 7.89
N ALA A 189 62.51 -4.49 6.81
CA ALA A 189 63.75 -5.25 6.87
C ALA A 189 64.82 -4.45 7.62
N ALA A 190 65.43 -5.05 8.65
CA ALA A 190 66.67 -4.58 9.24
C ALA A 190 67.67 -5.74 9.30
N LEU A 191 68.78 -5.52 8.61
CA LEU A 191 70.02 -6.29 8.54
C LEU A 191 70.82 -6.20 9.86
N ILE A 192 71.94 -6.93 9.96
CA ILE A 192 73.04 -6.93 10.97
C ILE A 192 72.95 -8.20 11.85
N LEU A 193 73.88 -9.17 11.88
CA LEU A 193 75.28 -9.33 11.40
C LEU A 193 75.46 -10.76 10.89
#